data_AF-A0AAU0VWZ4-F1
#
_entry.id   AF-A0AAU0VWZ4-F1
#
_cell.length_a   1.000
_cell.length_b   1.000
_cell.length_c   1.000
_cell.angle_alpha   90.00
_cell.angle_beta   90.00
_cell.angle_gamma   90.00
#
_symmetry.space_group_name_H-M   'P 1'
#
loop_
_entity.id
_entity.type
_entity.pdbx_description
1 polymer ?
#
loop_
_entity_poly.entity_id
_entity_poly.type
_entity_poly.pdbx_seq_one_letter_code
_entity_poly.pdbx_strand_id
1 'polypeptide(L)'
;MSESAYSRETAVAVAEAVRPWLGTDVDEPPPAAAIVAALRTAEAEHGGRQRDLWGHAAGNAVCAMTARDDHSARWLWSTVLDYARLATAANRTAATLSSGVLHTASA
;
A
#
# COMPACT_ATOMS: atom_id res chain seq x y z
N MET A 1 4.33 -10.78 -15.19
CA MET A 1 3.86 -9.57 -14.49
C MET A 1 5.05 -8.95 -13.79
N SER A 2 5.28 -7.64 -13.91
CA SER A 2 6.41 -6.98 -13.24
C SER A 2 6.05 -6.60 -11.81
N GLU A 3 7.04 -6.58 -10.91
CA GLU A 3 6.92 -6.16 -9.52
C GLU A 3 6.21 -4.78 -9.37
N SER A 4 6.46 -3.87 -10.31
CA SER A 4 5.80 -2.55 -10.36
C SER A 4 4.32 -2.59 -10.75
N ALA A 5 3.92 -3.53 -11.61
CA ALA A 5 2.52 -3.72 -11.97
C ALA A 5 1.74 -4.31 -10.78
N TYR A 6 2.30 -5.34 -10.13
CA TYR A 6 1.70 -5.96 -8.95
C TYR A 6 1.53 -4.98 -7.78
N SER A 7 2.56 -4.19 -7.46
CA SER A 7 2.50 -3.12 -6.45
C SER A 7 1.35 -2.14 -6.71
N ARG A 8 1.19 -1.72 -7.97
CA ARG A 8 0.15 -0.76 -8.37
C ARG A 8 -1.24 -1.37 -8.26
N GLU A 9 -1.41 -2.60 -8.76
CA GLU A 9 -2.67 -3.34 -8.67
C GLU A 9 -3.09 -3.54 -7.22
N THR A 10 -2.15 -3.93 -6.34
CA THR A 10 -2.38 -4.04 -4.91
C THR A 10 -2.85 -2.72 -4.31
N ALA A 11 -2.14 -1.61 -4.56
CA ALA A 11 -2.54 -0.30 -4.04
C ALA A 11 -3.92 0.15 -4.54
N VAL A 12 -4.26 -0.14 -5.81
CA VAL A 12 -5.57 0.14 -6.39
C VAL A 12 -6.65 -0.70 -5.70
N ALA A 13 -6.45 -2.01 -5.55
CA ALA A 13 -7.41 -2.90 -4.91
C ALA A 13 -7.71 -2.47 -3.46
N VAL A 14 -6.68 -2.10 -2.69
CA VAL A 14 -6.85 -1.56 -1.33
C VAL A 14 -7.63 -0.24 -1.37
N ALA A 15 -7.32 0.66 -2.29
CA ALA A 15 -8.04 1.92 -2.44
C ALA A 15 -9.51 1.74 -2.79
N GLU A 16 -9.82 0.89 -3.76
CA GLU A 16 -11.21 0.59 -4.16
C GLU A 16 -12.00 -0.04 -3.00
N ALA A 17 -11.38 -0.93 -2.22
CA ALA A 17 -12.03 -1.57 -1.07
C ALA A 17 -12.28 -0.59 0.09
N VAL A 18 -11.39 0.37 0.33
CA VAL A 18 -11.43 1.25 1.51
C VAL A 18 -12.15 2.58 1.23
N ARG A 19 -12.06 3.12 0.02
CA ARG A 19 -12.59 4.45 -0.35
C ARG A 19 -14.08 4.65 -0.04
N PRO A 20 -14.99 3.70 -0.33
CA PRO A 20 -16.41 3.88 -0.03
C PRO A 20 -16.64 4.19 1.45
N TRP A 21 -15.96 3.46 2.33
CA TRP A 21 -16.13 3.55 3.78
C TRP A 21 -15.48 4.81 4.39
N LEU A 22 -14.44 5.34 3.75
CA LEU A 22 -13.86 6.65 4.09
C LEU A 22 -14.69 7.83 3.54
N GLY A 23 -15.44 7.61 2.46
CA GLY A 23 -16.21 8.61 1.75
C GLY A 23 -17.59 8.93 2.33
N THR A 24 -17.95 8.35 3.48
CA THR A 24 -19.24 8.49 4.21
C THR A 24 -20.47 7.79 3.63
N ASP A 25 -20.34 7.05 2.51
CA ASP A 25 -21.50 6.48 1.80
C ASP A 25 -21.85 5.02 2.16
N VAL A 26 -21.10 4.36 3.05
CA VAL A 26 -21.38 2.96 3.45
C VAL A 26 -21.12 2.72 4.94
N ASP A 27 -22.02 1.95 5.56
CA ASP A 27 -21.90 1.46 6.94
C ASP A 27 -21.01 0.20 7.05
N GLU A 28 -20.79 -0.51 5.93
CA GLU A 28 -20.02 -1.75 5.93
C GLU A 28 -18.51 -1.49 5.88
N PRO A 29 -17.73 -2.00 6.84
CA PRO A 29 -16.28 -1.85 6.84
C PRO A 29 -15.63 -2.64 5.69
N PRO A 30 -14.42 -2.25 5.24
CA PRO A 30 -13.73 -2.93 4.16
C PRO A 30 -13.42 -4.40 4.50
N PRO A 31 -13.22 -5.28 3.50
CA PRO A 31 -12.88 -6.70 3.68
C PRO A 31 -11.47 -6.88 4.25
N ALA A 32 -11.34 -6.64 5.54
CA ALA A 32 -10.09 -6.33 6.17
C ALA A 32 -9.08 -7.48 6.16
N ALA A 33 -9.55 -8.72 6.36
CA ALA A 33 -8.69 -9.91 6.30
C ALA A 33 -8.06 -10.10 4.91
N ALA A 34 -8.83 -9.87 3.84
CA ALA A 34 -8.34 -9.95 2.48
C ALA A 34 -7.32 -8.84 2.18
N ILE A 35 -7.57 -7.62 2.66
CA ILE A 35 -6.63 -6.50 2.52
C ILE A 35 -5.32 -6.79 3.26
N VAL A 36 -5.39 -7.27 4.51
CA VAL A 36 -4.20 -7.65 5.28
C VAL A 36 -3.40 -8.71 4.53
N ALA A 37 -4.05 -9.74 3.99
CA ALA A 37 -3.36 -10.79 3.23
C ALA A 37 -2.65 -10.22 1.99
N ALA A 38 -3.32 -9.38 1.19
CA ALA A 38 -2.72 -8.75 0.02
C ALA A 38 -1.52 -7.87 0.37
N LEU A 39 -1.62 -7.07 1.44
CA LEU A 39 -0.52 -6.22 1.92
C LEU A 39 0.66 -7.03 2.43
N ARG A 40 0.43 -8.17 3.10
CA ARG A 40 1.48 -9.09 3.55
C ARG A 40 2.15 -9.82 2.39
N THR A 41 1.41 -10.18 1.34
CA THR A 41 2.00 -10.71 0.11
C THR A 41 2.90 -9.65 -0.53
N ALA A 42 2.44 -8.40 -0.67
CA ALA A 42 3.29 -7.33 -1.17
C ALA A 42 4.55 -7.12 -0.31
N GLU A 43 4.42 -7.06 1.03
CA GLU A 43 5.57 -6.99 1.92
C GLU A 43 6.59 -8.11 1.66
N ALA A 44 6.14 -9.35 1.46
CA ALA A 44 7.02 -10.50 1.24
C ALA A 44 7.73 -10.48 -0.13
N GLU A 45 7.13 -9.85 -1.13
CA GLU A 45 7.68 -9.76 -2.49
C GLU A 45 8.72 -8.64 -2.66
N HIS A 46 8.77 -7.69 -1.72
CA HIS A 46 9.64 -6.53 -1.81
C HIS A 46 10.76 -6.54 -0.75
N GLY A 47 11.83 -5.79 -1.03
CA GLY A 47 12.94 -5.53 -0.11
C GLY A 47 13.02 -4.06 0.31
N GLY A 48 13.88 -3.78 1.30
CA GLY A 48 14.23 -2.42 1.74
C GLY A 48 13.02 -1.54 2.06
N ARG A 49 13.06 -0.28 1.62
CA ARG A 49 12.04 0.72 1.94
C ARG A 49 10.62 0.32 1.51
N GLN A 50 10.46 -0.42 0.41
CA GLN A 50 9.14 -0.86 -0.03
C GLN A 50 8.55 -1.90 0.92
N ARG A 51 9.37 -2.88 1.34
CA ARG A 51 8.98 -3.86 2.35
C ARG A 51 8.48 -3.17 3.62
N ASP A 52 9.22 -2.17 4.10
CA ASP A 52 8.86 -1.43 5.31
C ASP A 52 7.51 -0.70 5.15
N LEU A 53 7.29 -0.04 4.01
CA LEU A 53 6.04 0.67 3.74
C LEU A 53 4.85 -0.28 3.61
N TRP A 54 5.02 -1.42 2.94
CA TRP A 54 3.98 -2.46 2.87
C TRP A 54 3.70 -3.09 4.25
N GLY A 55 4.74 -3.32 5.04
CA GLY A 55 4.62 -3.81 6.42
C GLY A 55 3.88 -2.83 7.33
N HIS A 56 4.13 -1.52 7.20
CA HIS A 56 3.37 -0.48 7.90
C HIS A 56 1.90 -0.45 7.47
N ALA A 57 1.62 -0.56 6.17
CA ALA A 57 0.24 -0.67 5.68
C ALA A 57 -0.46 -1.90 6.28
N ALA A 58 0.19 -3.07 6.25
CA ALA A 58 -0.38 -4.30 6.79
C ALA A 58 -0.61 -4.22 8.31
N GLY A 59 0.31 -3.63 9.07
CA GLY A 59 0.17 -3.41 10.51
C GLY A 59 -1.00 -2.49 10.86
N ASN A 60 -1.15 -1.38 10.14
CA ASN A 60 -2.28 -0.47 10.33
C ASN A 60 -3.62 -1.14 9.98
N ALA A 61 -3.66 -1.97 8.94
CA ALA A 61 -4.86 -2.72 8.58
C ALA A 61 -5.28 -3.72 9.67
N VAL A 62 -4.32 -4.41 10.30
CA VAL A 62 -4.59 -5.28 11.47
C VAL A 62 -5.12 -4.45 12.65
N CYS A 63 -4.52 -3.31 12.95
CA CYS A 63 -5.02 -2.42 14.00
C CYS A 63 -6.44 -1.93 13.70
N ALA A 64 -6.73 -1.60 12.44
CA ALA A 64 -8.03 -1.12 12.01
C ALA A 64 -9.13 -2.18 12.18
N MET A 65 -8.82 -3.47 11.96
CA MET A 65 -9.73 -4.58 12.22
C MET A 65 -10.17 -4.69 13.67
N THR A 66 -9.28 -4.32 14.59
CA THR A 66 -9.49 -4.48 16.05
C THR A 66 -9.85 -3.17 16.74
N ALA A 67 -9.99 -2.08 15.99
CA ALA A 67 -10.36 -0.79 16.53
C ALA A 67 -11.77 -0.86 17.14
N ARG A 68 -11.93 -0.22 18.29
CA ARG A 68 -13.19 -0.26 19.08
C ARG A 68 -14.20 0.79 18.64
N ASP A 69 -13.76 1.76 17.86
CA ASP A 69 -14.57 2.85 17.37
C ASP A 69 -14.26 3.14 15.90
N ASP A 70 -15.31 3.56 15.22
CA ASP A 70 -15.33 3.92 13.81
C ASP A 70 -14.34 5.02 13.44
N HIS A 71 -14.13 6.00 14.32
CA HIS A 71 -13.25 7.13 14.04
C HIS A 71 -11.79 6.67 13.95
N SER A 72 -11.32 5.92 14.95
CA SER A 72 -10.00 5.30 14.97
C SER A 72 -9.82 4.36 13.78
N ALA A 73 -10.83 3.53 13.49
CA ALA A 73 -10.79 2.60 12.37
C ALA A 73 -10.66 3.35 11.02
N ARG A 74 -11.43 4.43 10.80
CA ARG A 74 -11.33 5.28 9.60
C ARG A 74 -9.97 5.94 9.46
N TRP A 75 -9.41 6.46 10.56
CA TRP A 75 -8.07 7.06 10.55
C TRP A 75 -6.98 6.02 10.19
N LEU A 76 -7.06 4.82 10.76
CA LEU A 76 -6.13 3.73 10.44
C LEU A 76 -6.24 3.30 8.99
N TRP A 77 -7.46 3.14 8.46
CA TRP A 77 -7.68 2.79 7.06
C TRP A 77 -7.19 3.87 6.08
N SER A 78 -7.32 5.16 6.43
CA SER A 78 -6.67 6.24 5.67
C SER A 78 -5.15 6.09 5.68
N THR A 79 -4.57 5.76 6.83
CA THR A 79 -3.12 5.56 6.99
C THR A 79 -2.62 4.37 6.18
N VAL A 80 -3.40 3.28 6.09
CA VAL A 80 -3.11 2.13 5.21
C VAL A 80 -2.97 2.60 3.75
N LEU A 81 -3.88 3.45 3.27
CA LEU A 81 -3.85 3.96 1.90
C LEU A 81 -2.62 4.82 1.63
N ASP A 82 -2.22 5.66 2.58
CA ASP A 82 -1.06 6.52 2.42
C ASP A 82 0.24 5.71 2.33
N TYR A 83 0.40 4.69 3.18
CA TYR A 83 1.54 3.78 3.08
C TYR A 83 1.56 2.98 1.78
N ALA A 84 0.41 2.46 1.31
CA ALA A 84 0.32 1.74 0.04
C ALA A 84 0.70 2.62 -1.16
N ARG A 85 0.27 3.89 -1.16
CA ARG A 85 0.67 4.88 -2.17
C ARG A 85 2.17 5.17 -2.14
N LEU A 86 2.73 5.36 -0.94
CA LEU A 86 4.16 5.61 -0.77
C LEU A 86 5.01 4.42 -1.22
N ALA A 87 4.59 3.19 -0.90
CA ALA A 87 5.27 1.97 -1.33
C ALA A 87 5.34 1.88 -2.86
N THR A 88 4.22 2.17 -3.53
CA THR A 88 4.14 2.21 -4.99
C THR A 88 5.01 3.32 -5.59
N ALA A 89 5.07 4.50 -4.96
CA ALA A 89 5.88 5.62 -5.42
C ALA A 89 7.39 5.37 -5.25
N ALA A 90 7.80 4.65 -4.21
CA ALA A 90 9.21 4.28 -3.98
C ALA A 90 9.78 3.41 -5.11
N ASN A 91 8.92 2.66 -5.82
CA ASN A 91 9.31 1.90 -7.02
C ASN A 91 9.75 2.82 -8.17
N ARG A 92 9.05 3.94 -8.34
CA ARG A 92 9.27 4.86 -9.46
C ARG A 92 10.61 5.58 -9.34
N THR A 93 10.99 6.02 -8.14
CA THR A 93 12.27 6.71 -7.91
C THR A 93 13.48 5.78 -8.05
N ALA A 94 13.40 4.53 -7.58
CA ALA A 94 14.47 3.56 -7.75
C ALA A 94 14.69 3.18 -9.23
N ALA A 95 13.61 3.02 -9.99
CA ALA A 95 13.67 2.74 -11.43
C ALA A 95 14.25 3.93 -12.23
N THR A 96 13.85 5.17 -11.91
CA THR A 96 14.41 6.37 -12.57
C THR A 96 15.90 6.57 -12.27
N LEU A 97 16.33 6.33 -11.02
CA LEU A 97 17.75 6.43 -10.66
C LEU A 97 18.60 5.34 -11.32
N SER A 98 18.10 4.09 -11.39
CA SER A 98 18.82 3.01 -12.07
C SER A 98 18.92 3.22 -13.58
N SER A 99 17.90 3.82 -14.21
CA SER A 99 17.92 4.09 -15.65
C SER A 99 18.77 5.31 -16.03
N GLY A 100 18.96 6.27 -15.13
CA GLY A 100 19.78 7.46 -15.36
C GLY A 100 21.29 7.23 -15.27
N VAL A 101 21.74 6.21 -14.53
CA VAL A 101 23.18 5.91 -14.34
C VAL A 101 23.78 5.21 -15.58
N LEU A 102 22.98 4.59 -16.45
CA LEU A 102 23.47 3.89 -17.64
C LEU A 102 23.75 4.80 -18.86
N HIS A 103 23.57 6.13 -18.76
CA HIS A 103 23.72 7.04 -19.91
C HIS A 103 24.87 8.06 -19.81
N THR A 104 25.73 8.01 -18.78
CA THR A 104 26.85 8.96 -18.61
C THR A 104 28.24 8.34 -18.74
N ALA A 105 28.37 7.18 -19.39
CA ALA A 105 29.66 6.57 -19.68
C ALA A 105 29.81 6.26 -21.17
N SER A 106 29.84 7.31 -22.00
CA SER A 106 30.45 7.29 -23.34
C SER A 106 30.54 8.71 -23.89
N ALA A 107 31.70 9.36 -23.67
CA ALA A 107 32.38 10.28 -24.58
C ALA A 107 33.67 10.78 -23.91
#